data_AF-A0A382XDF9-F1
#
_entry.id   AF-A0A382XDF9-F1
#
_cell.length_a   1.000
_cell.length_b   1.000
_cell.length_c   1.000
_cell.angle_alpha   90.00
_cell.angle_beta   90.00
_cell.angle_gamma   90.00
#
_symmetry.space_group_name_H-M   'P 1'
#
loop_
_entity.id
_entity.type
_entity.pdbx_description
1 polymer ?
#
loop_
_entity_poly.entity_id
_entity_poly.type
_entity_poly.pdbx_seq_one_letter_code
_entity_poly.pdbx_strand_id
1 'polypeptide(L)'
;GIVGGELGWAAITELHWYPTIFWISLGVAFWIAAFDLNYALMDIESDRQQGIQSFPARFGEQHTLRTSVQLTLLWFACFAISNPVDEITFLGAALLMCVINAGVIIAQNRLADFQKTFYYTSVVTGWVLLGGLMAA
;
A
#
# COMPACT_ATOMS: atom_id res chain seq x y z
N GLY A 1 22.51 -14.17 25.27
CA GLY A 1 22.11 -13.99 23.86
C GLY A 1 20.63 -14.28 23.78
N ILE A 2 19.84 -13.35 23.28
CA ILE A 2 18.38 -13.53 23.16
C ILE A 2 18.14 -14.56 22.06
N VAL A 3 17.61 -15.72 22.42
CA VAL A 3 17.31 -16.82 21.51
C VAL A 3 15.94 -16.56 20.90
N GLY A 4 15.91 -16.04 19.66
CA GLY A 4 14.66 -15.69 18.96
C GLY A 4 13.65 -16.85 18.80
N GLY A 5 14.07 -18.09 19.03
CA GLY A 5 13.20 -19.27 18.98
C GLY A 5 12.14 -19.34 20.09
N GLU A 6 12.43 -18.88 21.31
CA GLU A 6 11.46 -18.92 22.43
C GLU A 6 10.45 -17.77 22.33
N LEU A 7 10.91 -16.58 21.90
CA LEU A 7 10.05 -15.41 21.71
C LEU A 7 9.14 -15.55 20.48
N GLY A 8 9.56 -16.26 19.43
CA GLY A 8 8.74 -16.44 18.23
C GLY A 8 7.48 -17.27 18.48
N TRP A 9 7.58 -18.34 19.27
CA TRP A 9 6.42 -19.16 19.62
C TRP A 9 5.49 -18.42 20.59
N ALA A 10 6.05 -17.76 21.62
CA ALA A 10 5.31 -16.92 22.55
C ALA A 10 4.60 -15.75 21.85
N ALA A 11 5.25 -15.11 20.87
CA ALA A 11 4.65 -14.02 20.09
C ALA A 11 3.36 -14.48 19.38
N ILE A 12 3.34 -15.70 18.84
CA ILE A 12 2.17 -16.27 18.16
C ILE A 12 1.09 -16.69 19.16
N THR A 13 1.47 -17.40 20.23
CA THR A 13 0.51 -17.98 21.19
C THR A 13 -0.09 -16.97 22.16
N GLU A 14 0.64 -15.91 22.50
CA GLU A 14 0.22 -14.89 23.47
C GLU A 14 -0.40 -13.65 22.80
N LEU A 15 -0.65 -13.71 21.48
CA LEU A 15 -1.27 -12.62 20.71
C LEU A 15 -0.52 -11.27 20.75
N HIS A 16 0.78 -11.25 21.04
CA HIS A 16 1.58 -10.01 21.04
C HIS A 16 1.60 -9.27 19.69
N TRP A 17 1.17 -9.94 18.61
CA TRP A 17 1.00 -9.35 17.28
C TRP A 17 -0.32 -8.58 17.10
N TYR A 18 -1.29 -8.71 18.01
CA TYR A 18 -2.58 -8.03 17.96
C TYR A 18 -2.69 -6.96 19.06
N PRO A 19 -3.17 -5.73 18.77
CA PRO A 19 -3.71 -5.27 17.48
C PRO A 19 -2.66 -4.66 16.54
N THR A 20 -1.53 -4.18 17.04
CA THR A 20 -0.62 -3.29 16.30
C THR A 20 -0.02 -3.93 15.05
N ILE A 21 0.69 -5.06 15.18
CA ILE A 21 1.39 -5.73 14.05
C ILE A 21 0.39 -6.21 13.00
N PHE A 22 -0.78 -6.69 13.42
CA PHE A 22 -1.86 -7.07 12.52
C PHE A 22 -2.27 -5.93 11.59
N TRP A 23 -2.58 -4.76 12.15
CA TRP A 23 -3.02 -3.60 11.35
C TRP A 23 -1.90 -3.05 10.45
N ILE A 24 -0.64 -3.07 10.89
CA ILE A 24 0.49 -2.74 10.02
C ILE A 24 0.56 -3.72 8.84
N SER A 25 0.52 -5.01 9.13
CA SER A 25 0.63 -6.06 8.11
C SER A 25 -0.52 -5.97 7.11
N LEU A 26 -1.74 -5.72 7.59
CA LEU A 26 -2.93 -5.53 6.75
C LEU A 26 -2.81 -4.26 5.90
N GLY A 27 -2.29 -3.16 6.47
CA GLY A 27 -2.01 -1.93 5.72
C GLY A 27 -1.01 -2.17 4.59
N VAL A 28 0.12 -2.83 4.89
CA VAL A 28 1.12 -3.20 3.87
C VAL A 28 0.51 -4.10 2.79
N ALA A 29 -0.35 -5.07 3.16
CA ALA A 29 -1.02 -5.92 2.19
C ALA A 29 -1.93 -5.13 1.24
N PHE A 30 -2.72 -4.17 1.75
CA PHE A 30 -3.53 -3.29 0.91
C PHE A 30 -2.69 -2.37 0.04
N TRP A 31 -1.54 -1.91 0.53
CA TRP A 31 -0.61 -1.10 -0.25
C TRP A 31 -0.01 -1.89 -1.42
N ILE A 32 0.45 -3.12 -1.18
CA ILE A 32 0.94 -4.01 -2.25
C ILE A 32 -0.18 -4.32 -3.24
N ALA A 33 -1.39 -4.61 -2.75
CA ALA A 33 -2.53 -4.87 -3.63
C ALA A 33 -2.89 -3.65 -4.51
N ALA A 34 -2.83 -2.43 -3.96
CA ALA A 34 -3.01 -1.21 -4.74
C ALA A 34 -1.92 -1.07 -5.81
N PHE A 35 -0.66 -1.34 -5.45
CA PHE A 35 0.47 -1.30 -6.37
C PHE A 35 0.29 -2.28 -7.53
N ASP A 36 0.05 -3.56 -7.24
CA ASP A 36 -0.14 -4.61 -8.25
C ASP A 36 -1.32 -4.31 -9.18
N LEU A 37 -2.40 -3.76 -8.63
CA LEU A 37 -3.60 -3.44 -9.41
C LEU A 37 -3.34 -2.34 -10.45
N ASN A 38 -2.53 -1.32 -10.12
CA ASN A 38 -2.15 -0.27 -11.06
C ASN A 38 -1.20 -0.80 -12.15
N TYR A 39 -0.31 -1.75 -11.82
CA TYR A 39 0.55 -2.38 -12.82
C TYR A 39 -0.24 -3.27 -13.77
N ALA A 40 -1.16 -4.09 -13.25
CA ALA A 40 -2.07 -4.87 -14.08
C ALA A 40 -2.92 -3.98 -15.00
N LEU A 41 -3.24 -2.75 -14.57
CA LEU A 41 -3.98 -1.79 -15.40
C LEU A 41 -3.17 -1.33 -16.61
N MET A 42 -1.85 -1.19 -16.48
CA MET A 42 -0.97 -0.78 -17.58
C MET A 42 -0.89 -1.86 -18.67
N ASP A 43 -1.02 -3.13 -18.28
CA ASP A 43 -0.94 -4.28 -19.19
C ASP A 43 -2.31 -4.71 -19.76
N ILE A 44 -3.39 -3.94 -19.52
CA ILE A 44 -4.78 -4.31 -19.88
C ILE A 44 -4.97 -4.69 -21.35
N GLU A 45 -4.34 -3.97 -22.28
CA GLU A 45 -4.49 -4.22 -23.72
C GLU A 45 -3.78 -5.51 -24.14
N SER A 46 -2.58 -5.75 -23.60
CA SER A 46 -1.83 -6.98 -23.82
C SER A 46 -2.56 -8.19 -23.22
N ASP A 47 -3.07 -8.05 -21.99
CA ASP A 47 -3.83 -9.11 -21.31
C ASP A 47 -5.09 -9.49 -22.09
N ARG A 48 -5.79 -8.51 -22.65
CA ARG A 48 -6.97 -8.75 -23.50
C ARG A 48 -6.64 -9.48 -24.78
N GLN A 49 -5.55 -9.11 -25.44
CA GLN A 49 -5.11 -9.77 -26.68
C GLN A 49 -4.66 -11.21 -26.43
N GLN A 50 -4.05 -11.49 -25.28
CA GLN A 50 -3.58 -12.82 -24.88
C GLN A 50 -4.65 -13.68 -24.21
N GLY A 51 -5.85 -13.14 -23.95
CA GLY A 51 -6.94 -13.84 -23.28
C GLY A 51 -6.72 -14.07 -21.78
N ILE A 52 -5.83 -13.29 -21.15
CA ILE A 52 -5.55 -13.35 -19.72
C ILE A 52 -6.69 -12.67 -18.95
N GLN A 53 -7.27 -13.39 -17.98
CA GLN A 53 -8.36 -12.87 -17.14
C GLN A 53 -7.85 -12.06 -15.95
N SER A 54 -7.12 -10.98 -16.20
CA SER A 54 -6.72 -10.04 -15.13
C SER A 54 -7.92 -9.22 -14.63
N PHE A 55 -7.85 -8.74 -13.38
CA PHE A 55 -8.88 -7.88 -12.79
C PHE A 55 -9.27 -6.70 -13.71
N PRO A 56 -8.33 -5.92 -14.27
CA PRO A 56 -8.64 -4.87 -15.22
C PRO A 56 -9.23 -5.39 -16.54
N ALA A 57 -8.77 -6.52 -17.07
CA ALA A 57 -9.35 -7.08 -18.30
C ALA A 57 -10.82 -7.49 -18.12
N ARG A 58 -11.21 -7.91 -16.91
CA ARG A 58 -12.58 -8.34 -16.57
C ARG A 58 -13.51 -7.21 -16.13
N PHE A 59 -13.02 -6.28 -15.30
CA PHE A 59 -13.84 -5.20 -14.72
C PHE A 59 -13.66 -3.85 -15.42
N GLY A 60 -12.67 -3.72 -16.30
CA GLY A 60 -12.36 -2.50 -17.03
C GLY A 60 -11.57 -1.47 -16.21
N GLU A 61 -11.12 -0.43 -16.91
CA GLU A 61 -10.19 0.57 -16.40
C GLU A 61 -10.79 1.38 -15.23
N GLN A 62 -12.03 1.88 -15.40
CA GLN A 62 -12.68 2.74 -14.41
C GLN A 62 -12.91 2.05 -13.05
N HIS A 63 -13.29 0.77 -13.06
CA HIS A 63 -13.50 0.01 -11.83
C HIS A 63 -12.17 -0.29 -11.15
N THR A 64 -11.14 -0.61 -11.94
CA THR A 64 -9.78 -0.87 -11.43
C THR A 64 -9.19 0.35 -10.74
N LEU A 65 -9.35 1.54 -11.33
CA LEU A 65 -8.91 2.80 -10.70
C LEU A 65 -9.64 3.08 -9.39
N ARG A 66 -10.96 2.91 -9.37
CA ARG A 66 -11.75 3.12 -8.15
C ARG A 66 -11.30 2.18 -7.03
N THR A 67 -11.10 0.90 -7.34
CA THR A 67 -10.59 -0.09 -6.38
C THR A 67 -9.17 0.27 -5.92
N SER A 68 -8.31 0.71 -6.83
CA SER A 68 -6.93 1.15 -6.51
C SER A 68 -6.91 2.33 -5.53
N VAL A 69 -7.76 3.33 -5.74
CA VAL A 69 -7.93 4.45 -4.80
C VAL A 69 -8.52 3.99 -3.47
N GLN A 70 -9.51 3.08 -3.48
CA GLN A 70 -10.06 2.52 -2.24
C GLN A 70 -9.02 1.74 -1.43
N LEU A 71 -8.20 0.91 -2.08
CA LEU A 71 -7.07 0.22 -1.43
C LEU A 71 -6.05 1.22 -0.89
N THR A 72 -5.84 2.33 -1.59
CA THR A 72 -4.97 3.42 -1.13
C THR A 72 -5.46 4.06 0.17
N LEU A 73 -6.77 4.26 0.29
CA LEU A 73 -7.40 4.77 1.52
C LEU A 73 -7.43 3.71 2.63
N LEU A 74 -7.62 2.44 2.28
CA LEU A 74 -7.66 1.34 3.24
C LEU A 74 -6.30 1.09 3.89
N TRP A 75 -5.20 1.12 3.14
CA TRP A 75 -3.88 0.97 3.76
C TRP A 75 -3.58 2.11 4.73
N PHE A 76 -3.96 3.35 4.37
CA PHE A 76 -3.82 4.50 5.25
C PHE A 76 -4.66 4.32 6.52
N ALA A 77 -5.92 3.90 6.38
CA ALA A 77 -6.79 3.63 7.52
C ALA A 77 -6.20 2.55 8.45
N CYS A 78 -5.62 1.49 7.89
CA CYS A 78 -4.93 0.46 8.67
C CYS A 78 -3.74 1.02 9.45
N PHE A 79 -2.91 1.87 8.84
CA PHE A 79 -1.82 2.53 9.56
C PHE A 79 -2.29 3.52 10.62
N ALA A 80 -3.40 4.24 10.36
CA ALA A 80 -4.00 5.13 11.35
C ALA A 80 -4.59 4.37 12.54
N ILE A 81 -5.21 3.21 12.32
CA ILE A 81 -5.78 2.36 13.38
C ILE A 81 -4.69 1.64 14.18
N SER A 82 -3.60 1.26 13.51
CA SER A 82 -2.51 0.52 14.14
C SER A 82 -1.89 1.26 15.33
N ASN A 83 -1.98 2.61 15.34
CA ASN A 83 -1.38 3.52 16.31
C ASN A 83 -0.07 2.98 16.93
N PRO A 84 0.94 2.63 16.12
CA PRO A 84 2.16 2.04 16.64
C PRO A 84 2.91 2.98 17.58
N VAL A 85 2.67 4.30 17.46
CA VAL A 85 3.23 5.32 18.33
C VAL A 85 2.34 6.57 18.30
N ASP A 86 2.23 7.31 19.40
CA ASP A 86 1.53 8.61 19.52
C ASP A 86 2.20 9.73 18.67
N GLU A 87 2.65 9.40 17.47
CA GLU A 87 3.56 10.17 16.65
C GLU A 87 2.80 10.73 15.44
N ILE A 88 2.38 11.98 15.63
CA ILE A 88 1.77 12.82 14.60
C ILE A 88 2.64 12.87 13.33
N THR A 89 3.96 12.67 13.46
CA THR A 89 4.94 12.61 12.37
C THR A 89 4.70 11.41 11.44
N PHE A 90 4.55 10.20 11.97
CA PHE A 90 4.29 9.00 11.16
C PHE A 90 2.92 9.08 10.47
N LEU A 91 1.88 9.47 11.23
CA LEU A 91 0.53 9.63 10.66
C LEU A 91 0.49 10.72 9.58
N GLY A 92 1.19 11.85 9.81
CA GLY A 92 1.33 12.92 8.83
C GLY A 92 2.06 12.46 7.57
N ALA A 93 3.13 11.69 7.71
CA ALA A 93 3.87 11.09 6.59
C ALA A 93 2.97 10.10 5.80
N ALA A 94 2.22 9.25 6.49
CA ALA A 94 1.29 8.32 5.87
C ALA A 94 0.16 9.03 5.13
N LEU A 95 -0.43 10.07 5.73
CA LEU A 95 -1.49 10.87 5.09
C LEU A 95 -0.97 11.59 3.85
N LEU A 96 0.21 12.22 3.95
CA LEU A 96 0.85 12.90 2.83
C LEU A 96 1.05 11.93 1.65
N MET A 97 1.63 10.77 1.90
CA MET A 97 1.87 9.78 0.85
C MET A 97 0.58 9.15 0.34
N CYS A 98 -0.44 8.96 1.17
CA CYS A 98 -1.76 8.51 0.73
C CYS A 98 -2.37 9.47 -0.29
N VAL A 99 -2.35 10.78 0.00
CA VAL A 99 -2.85 11.82 -0.91
C VAL A 99 -2.04 11.87 -2.21
N ILE A 100 -0.71 11.78 -2.12
CA ILE A 100 0.16 11.78 -3.32
C ILE A 100 -0.12 10.54 -4.18
N ASN A 101 -0.17 9.34 -3.61
CA ASN A 101 -0.45 8.11 -4.37
C ASN A 101 -1.85 8.16 -5.02
N ALA A 102 -2.88 8.54 -4.27
CA ALA A 102 -4.23 8.70 -4.81
C ALA A 102 -4.26 9.75 -5.94
N GLY A 103 -3.55 10.87 -5.78
CA GLY A 103 -3.42 11.90 -6.80
C GLY A 103 -2.74 11.40 -8.07
N VAL A 104 -1.65 10.64 -7.94
CA VAL A 104 -0.94 10.02 -9.08
C VAL A 104 -1.84 9.03 -9.81
N ILE A 105 -2.58 8.18 -9.08
CA ILE A 105 -3.54 7.22 -9.65
C ILE A 105 -4.65 7.95 -10.42
N ILE A 106 -5.24 8.99 -9.83
CA ILE A 106 -6.31 9.78 -10.49
C ILE A 106 -5.78 10.54 -11.71
N ALA A 107 -4.55 11.02 -11.64
CA ALA A 107 -3.90 11.76 -12.72
C ALA A 107 -3.29 10.85 -13.81
N GLN A 108 -3.54 9.54 -13.79
CA GLN A 108 -2.90 8.59 -14.71
C GLN A 108 -3.00 9.00 -16.19
N ASN A 109 -4.14 9.53 -16.64
CA ASN A 109 -4.39 9.89 -18.04
C ASN A 109 -3.73 11.22 -18.45
N ARG A 110 -3.16 11.95 -17.48
CA ARG A 110 -2.46 13.22 -17.70
C ARG A 110 -0.94 13.08 -17.62
N LEU A 111 -0.45 11.96 -17.10
CA LEU A 111 0.97 11.71 -16.90
C LEU A 111 1.55 11.05 -18.16
N ALA A 112 2.59 11.66 -18.75
CA ALA A 112 3.26 11.11 -19.92
C ALA A 112 3.88 9.73 -19.64
N ASP A 113 4.54 9.59 -18.48
CA ASP A 113 5.10 8.32 -17.98
C ASP A 113 4.47 7.95 -16.63
N PHE A 114 3.22 7.49 -16.67
CA PHE A 114 2.50 7.07 -15.46
C PHE A 114 3.24 5.96 -14.70
N GLN A 115 3.71 4.92 -15.39
CA GLN A 115 4.44 3.79 -14.80
C GLN A 115 5.65 4.26 -13.97
N LYS A 116 6.48 5.12 -14.56
CA LYS A 116 7.68 5.63 -13.90
C LYS A 116 7.31 6.50 -12.70
N THR A 117 6.37 7.42 -12.87
CA THR A 117 5.91 8.33 -11.82
C THR A 117 5.33 7.55 -10.64
N PHE A 118 4.48 6.57 -10.92
CA PHE A 118 3.85 5.73 -9.91
C PHE A 118 4.86 4.84 -9.16
N TYR A 119 5.81 4.24 -9.89
CA TYR A 119 6.90 3.46 -9.30
C TYR A 119 7.71 4.28 -8.29
N TYR A 120 8.23 5.44 -8.70
CA TYR A 120 9.01 6.28 -7.81
C TYR A 120 8.20 6.79 -6.63
N THR A 121 6.93 7.14 -6.84
CA THR A 121 6.02 7.54 -5.75
C THR A 121 5.86 6.43 -4.73
N SER A 122 5.70 5.19 -5.18
CA SER A 122 5.58 4.01 -4.31
C SER A 122 6.88 3.73 -3.56
N VAL A 123 8.04 3.78 -4.22
CA VAL A 123 9.34 3.62 -3.54
C VAL A 123 9.56 4.71 -2.49
N VAL A 124 9.30 5.97 -2.84
CA VAL A 124 9.41 7.12 -1.92
C VAL A 124 8.45 6.97 -0.73
N THR A 125 7.28 6.35 -0.92
CA THR A 125 6.32 6.10 0.17
C THR A 125 6.97 5.29 1.29
N GLY A 126 7.71 4.22 0.94
CA GLY A 126 8.42 3.43 1.93
C GLY A 126 9.48 4.23 2.70
N TRP A 127 10.27 5.03 2.00
CA TRP A 127 11.30 5.87 2.63
C TRP A 127 10.73 6.98 3.50
N VAL A 128 9.63 7.61 3.08
CA VAL A 128 8.95 8.66 3.85
C VAL A 128 8.29 8.09 5.11
N LEU A 129 7.66 6.92 5.02
CA LEU A 129 7.12 6.22 6.19
C LEU A 129 8.22 5.83 7.18
N LEU A 130 9.36 5.31 6.68
CA LEU A 130 10.51 5.00 7.52
C LEU A 130 11.07 6.26 8.20
N GLY A 131 11.26 7.34 7.44
CA GLY A 131 11.71 8.63 7.98
C GLY A 131 10.73 9.22 8.99
N GLY A 132 9.42 9.06 8.75
CA GLY A 132 8.37 9.46 9.68
C GLY A 132 8.41 8.68 10.99
N LEU A 133 8.75 7.39 10.95
CA LEU A 133 8.93 6.53 12.14
C LEU A 133 10.23 6.81 12.89
N MET A 134 11.31 7.18 12.19
CA MET A 134 12.56 7.62 12.84
C MET A 134 12.44 9.04 13.42
N ALA A 135 11.47 9.81 12.91
CA ALA A 135 11.08 11.18 13.23
C ALA A 135 10.71 11.50 14.68
N ALA A 136 10.60 10.48 15.51
CA ALA A 136 9.43 10.27 16.30
C ALA A 136 9.85 9.57 17.60
#